data_AF-A0A839UKE4-F1
#
_entry.id   AF-A0A839UKE4-F1
#
_cell.length_a   1.000
_cell.length_b   1.000
_cell.length_c   1.000
_cell.angle_alpha   90.00
_cell.angle_beta   90.00
_cell.angle_gamma   90.00
#
_symmetry.space_group_name_H-M   'P 1'
#
loop_
_entity.id
_entity.type
_entity.pdbx_description
1 polymer ?
#
loop_
_entity_poly.entity_id
_entity_poly.type
_entity_poly.pdbx_seq_one_letter_code
_entity_poly.pdbx_strand_id
1 'polypeptide(L)'
;MHATDADALARATVNLLKVWNLTDAEACILLGGMSARTWARWKEGTIGRTDRDLRMRMAHLIGIYMGLRYLLKEPARSYSWMRKPNAASAANQPST
;
A
#
# COMPACT_ATOMS: atom_id res chain seq x y z
N MET A 1 7.22 4.20 -18.72
CA MET A 1 6.47 3.16 -18.01
C MET A 1 5.24 2.86 -18.85
N HIS A 2 5.28 1.73 -19.56
CA HIS A 2 4.22 1.34 -20.49
C HIS A 2 2.98 0.87 -19.70
N ALA A 3 1.79 0.81 -20.32
CA ALA A 3 0.56 0.43 -19.63
C ALA A 3 0.69 -0.90 -18.85
N THR A 4 1.45 -1.85 -19.40
CA THR A 4 1.75 -3.15 -18.80
C THR A 4 2.50 -3.06 -17.46
N ASP A 5 3.40 -2.08 -17.32
CA ASP A 5 4.17 -1.87 -16.09
C ASP A 5 3.26 -1.32 -14.97
N ALA A 6 2.32 -0.45 -15.32
CA ALA A 6 1.35 0.10 -14.37
C ALA A 6 0.42 -0.99 -13.83
N ASP A 7 0.00 -1.91 -14.70
CA ASP A 7 -0.84 -3.03 -14.29
C ASP A 7 -0.08 -4.03 -13.40
N ALA A 8 1.19 -4.29 -13.72
CA ALA A 8 2.06 -5.11 -12.86
C ALA A 8 2.24 -4.47 -11.48
N LEU A 9 2.48 -3.16 -11.43
CA LEU A 9 2.59 -2.40 -10.18
C LEU A 9 1.28 -2.43 -9.37
N ALA A 10 0.13 -2.32 -10.02
CA ALA A 10 -1.18 -2.41 -9.37
C ALA A 10 -1.40 -3.80 -8.74
N ARG A 11 -1.12 -4.89 -9.48
CA ARG A 11 -1.19 -6.25 -8.94
C ARG A 11 -0.24 -6.47 -7.77
N ALA A 12 0.99 -5.96 -7.85
CA ALA A 12 1.95 -6.02 -6.76
C ALA A 12 1.45 -5.27 -5.52
N THR A 13 0.83 -4.11 -5.72
CA THR A 13 0.24 -3.31 -4.64
C THR A 13 -0.93 -4.04 -3.97
N VAL A 14 -1.82 -4.68 -4.74
CA VAL A 14 -2.91 -5.50 -4.17
C VAL A 14 -2.36 -6.60 -3.27
N ASN A 15 -1.34 -7.32 -3.74
CA ASN A 15 -0.70 -8.37 -2.94
C ASN A 15 -0.02 -7.82 -1.69
N LEU A 16 0.63 -6.66 -1.79
CA LEU A 16 1.26 -5.99 -0.67
C LEU A 16 0.25 -5.63 0.43
N LEU A 17 -0.84 -4.96 0.07
CA LEU A 17 -1.84 -4.52 1.05
C LEU A 17 -2.54 -5.72 1.72
N LYS A 18 -2.71 -6.82 0.99
CA LYS A 18 -3.20 -8.10 1.55
C LYS A 18 -2.22 -8.67 2.58
N VAL A 19 -0.93 -8.67 2.27
CA VAL A 19 0.12 -9.19 3.16
C VAL A 19 0.29 -8.33 4.42
N TRP A 20 0.07 -7.02 4.30
CA TRP A 20 -0.03 -6.12 5.45
C TRP A 20 -1.36 -6.21 6.22
N ASN A 21 -2.29 -7.03 5.73
CA ASN A 21 -3.61 -7.25 6.32
C ASN A 21 -4.38 -5.94 6.52
N LEU A 22 -4.37 -5.06 5.52
CA LEU A 22 -5.17 -3.84 5.52
C LEU A 22 -6.60 -4.13 5.10
N THR A 23 -7.52 -3.36 5.67
CA THR A 23 -8.92 -3.32 5.25
C THR A 23 -9.06 -2.64 3.89
N ASP A 24 -10.16 -2.91 3.20
CA ASP A 24 -10.47 -2.25 1.93
C ASP A 24 -10.58 -0.72 2.08
N ALA A 25 -11.08 -0.23 3.21
CA ALA A 25 -11.18 1.19 3.49
C ALA A 25 -9.79 1.85 3.63
N GLU A 26 -8.88 1.22 4.38
CA GLU A 26 -7.50 1.68 4.52
C GLU A 26 -6.76 1.67 3.18
N ALA A 27 -6.94 0.61 2.39
CA ALA A 27 -6.38 0.52 1.05
C ALA A 27 -6.86 1.67 0.15
N CYS A 28 -8.17 1.94 0.14
CA CYS A 28 -8.76 3.04 -0.61
C CYS A 28 -8.18 4.41 -0.21
N ILE A 29 -8.00 4.64 1.09
CA ILE A 29 -7.39 5.87 1.63
C ILE A 29 -5.94 6.01 1.18
N LEU A 30 -5.12 4.97 1.34
CA LEU A 30 -3.70 4.99 0.95
C LEU A 30 -3.51 5.25 -0.55
N LEU A 31 -4.41 4.70 -1.36
CA LEU A 31 -4.43 4.88 -2.82
C LEU A 31 -5.06 6.21 -3.26
N GLY A 32 -5.19 7.19 -2.37
CA GLY A 32 -5.63 8.54 -2.70
C GLY A 32 -7.14 8.71 -2.75
N GLY A 33 -7.89 7.97 -1.93
CA GLY A 33 -9.35 8.04 -1.91
C GLY A 33 -10.01 7.26 -3.05
N MET A 34 -9.38 6.16 -3.47
CA MET A 34 -9.93 5.27 -4.49
C MET A 34 -11.33 4.78 -4.07
N SER A 35 -12.28 4.69 -5.01
CA SER A 35 -13.60 4.15 -4.68
C SER A 35 -13.52 2.65 -4.35
N ALA A 36 -14.34 2.20 -3.40
CA ALA A 36 -14.43 0.78 -3.04
C ALA A 36 -14.77 -0.13 -4.24
N ARG A 37 -15.57 0.37 -5.19
CA ARG A 37 -15.89 -0.35 -6.44
C ARG A 37 -14.66 -0.53 -7.32
N THR A 38 -13.85 0.51 -7.49
CA THR A 38 -12.60 0.42 -8.27
C THR A 38 -11.64 -0.55 -7.59
N TRP A 39 -11.53 -0.48 -6.27
CA TRP A 39 -10.69 -1.39 -5.49
C TRP A 39 -11.14 -2.85 -5.60
N ALA A 40 -12.44 -3.14 -5.55
CA ALA A 40 -12.97 -4.49 -5.76
C ALA A 40 -12.57 -5.06 -7.13
N ARG A 41 -12.72 -4.27 -8.21
CA ARG A 41 -12.28 -4.66 -9.56
C ARG A 41 -10.79 -4.93 -9.65
N TRP A 42 -9.97 -4.16 -8.93
CA TRP A 42 -8.53 -4.38 -8.89
C TRP A 42 -8.18 -5.72 -8.23
N LYS A 43 -8.88 -6.08 -7.15
CA LYS A 43 -8.72 -7.40 -6.51
C LYS A 43 -9.10 -8.56 -7.42
N GLU A 44 -9.99 -8.34 -8.39
CA GLU A 44 -10.36 -9.29 -9.44
C GLU A 44 -9.38 -9.26 -10.64
N GLY A 45 -8.31 -8.47 -10.58
CA GLY A 45 -7.31 -8.34 -11.65
C GLY A 45 -7.69 -7.37 -12.77
N THR A 46 -8.85 -6.72 -12.68
CA THR A 46 -9.29 -5.73 -13.65
C THR A 46 -8.76 -4.35 -13.27
N ILE A 47 -7.54 -4.04 -13.72
CA ILE A 47 -6.89 -2.76 -13.47
C ILE A 47 -7.39 -1.72 -14.47
N GLY A 48 -7.83 -0.58 -13.94
CA GLY A 48 -8.29 0.56 -14.74
C GLY A 48 -7.17 1.52 -15.09
N ARG A 49 -7.53 2.71 -15.57
CA ARG A 49 -6.58 3.79 -15.82
C ARG A 49 -5.89 4.18 -14.52
N THR A 50 -4.57 4.07 -14.50
CA THR A 50 -3.75 4.57 -13.40
C THR A 50 -3.18 5.93 -13.80
N ASP A 51 -3.45 6.99 -13.04
CA ASP A 51 -2.84 8.31 -13.27
C ASP A 51 -1.43 8.39 -12.66
N ARG A 52 -0.79 9.56 -12.77
CA ARG A 52 0.57 9.77 -12.26
C ARG A 52 0.64 9.73 -10.74
N ASP A 53 -0.34 10.31 -10.03
CA ASP A 53 -0.36 10.33 -8.57
C ASP A 53 -0.52 8.91 -8.03
N LEU A 54 -1.49 8.16 -8.57
CA LEU A 54 -1.72 6.78 -8.17
C LEU A 54 -0.49 5.90 -8.42
N ARG A 55 0.21 6.07 -9.54
CA ARG A 55 1.50 5.38 -9.78
C ARG A 55 2.55 5.72 -8.72
N MET A 56 2.69 7.00 -8.38
CA MET A 56 3.66 7.44 -7.38
C MET A 56 3.33 6.86 -6.00
N ARG A 57 2.06 6.85 -5.59
CA ARG A 57 1.62 6.25 -4.32
C ARG A 57 1.96 4.76 -4.25
N MET A 58 1.63 4.01 -5.31
CA MET A 58 1.96 2.59 -5.40
C MET A 58 3.47 2.35 -5.34
N ALA A 59 4.27 3.14 -6.07
CA ALA A 59 5.72 3.03 -6.03
C ALA A 59 6.30 3.29 -4.63
N HIS A 60 5.77 4.28 -3.89
CA HIS A 60 6.17 4.52 -2.51
C HIS A 60 5.85 3.34 -1.60
N LEU A 61 4.65 2.74 -1.71
CA LEU A 61 4.27 1.58 -0.91
C LEU A 61 5.19 0.38 -1.18
N ILE A 62 5.50 0.10 -2.45
CA ILE A 62 6.46 -0.93 -2.83
C ILE A 62 7.86 -0.61 -2.30
N GLY A 63 8.29 0.65 -2.38
CA GLY A 63 9.57 1.09 -1.82
C GLY A 63 9.68 0.85 -0.32
N ILE A 64 8.63 1.16 0.45
CA ILE A 64 8.55 0.88 1.88
C ILE A 64 8.65 -0.63 2.14
N TYR A 65 7.90 -1.43 1.39
CA TYR A 65 7.96 -2.89 1.51
C TYR A 65 9.37 -3.44 1.29
N MET A 66 10.03 -2.99 0.22
CA MET A 66 11.39 -3.41 -0.12
C MET A 66 12.40 -2.95 0.94
N GLY A 67 12.26 -1.71 1.43
CA GLY A 67 13.08 -1.17 2.51
C GLY A 67 12.94 -1.99 3.80
N LEU A 68 11.71 -2.30 4.20
CA LEU A 68 11.45 -3.16 5.36
C LEU A 68 12.03 -4.56 5.19
N ARG A 69 11.89 -5.16 4.00
CA ARG A 69 12.43 -6.49 3.71
C ARG A 69 13.95 -6.51 3.72
N TYR A 70 14.59 -5.41 3.31
CA TYR A 70 16.03 -5.26 3.37
C TYR A 70 16.54 -5.04 4.81
N LEU A 71 15.85 -4.20 5.58
CA LEU A 71 16.27 -3.82 6.93
C LEU A 71 15.94 -4.89 7.99
N LEU A 72 14.85 -5.63 7.83
CA LEU A 72 14.39 -6.63 8.79
C LEU A 72 14.86 -8.02 8.37
N LYS A 73 15.77 -8.61 9.16
CA LYS A 73 16.26 -10.00 8.96
C LYS A 73 15.15 -11.06 9.03
N GLU A 74 14.00 -10.74 9.64
CA GLU A 74 12.82 -11.61 9.72
C GLU A 74 11.66 -11.03 8.89
N PRO A 75 11.35 -11.59 7.70
CA PRO A 75 10.26 -11.10 6.84
C PRO A 75 8.90 -11.11 7.54
N ALA A 76 8.65 -12.07 8.43
CA ALA A 76 7.42 -12.16 9.21
C ALA A 76 7.19 -10.93 10.10
N ARG A 77 8.25 -10.32 10.64
CA ARG A 77 8.15 -9.07 11.41
C ARG A 77 7.73 -7.90 10.55
N SER A 78 8.14 -7.86 9.28
CA SER A 78 7.77 -6.79 8.35
C SER A 78 6.26 -6.71 8.10
N TYR A 79 5.57 -7.85 8.13
CA TYR A 79 4.11 -7.93 7.98
C TYR A 79 3.37 -7.40 9.20
N SER A 80 3.91 -7.68 10.40
CA SER A 80 3.33 -7.20 11.66
C SER A 80 3.62 -5.74 11.96
N TRP A 81 4.72 -5.18 11.43
CA TRP A 81 5.18 -3.83 11.76
C TRP A 81 4.15 -2.76 11.39
N MET A 82 3.50 -2.87 10.22
CA MET A 82 2.52 -1.87 9.78
C MET A 82 1.33 -1.74 10.75
N ARG A 83 1.01 -2.82 11.47
CA ARG A 83 -0.07 -2.85 12.46
C ARG A 83 0.39 -2.57 13.88
N LYS A 84 1.71 -2.49 14.13
CA LYS A 84 2.20 -2.15 15.46
C LYS A 84 1.90 -0.67 15.73
N PRO A 85 1.28 -0.33 16.87
CA PRO A 85 1.18 1.05 17.31
C PRO A 85 2.56 1.68 17.28
N ASN A 86 2.73 2.72 16.48
CA ASN A 86 3.98 3.44 16.43
C ASN A 86 4.04 4.35 17.67
N ALA A 87 4.84 4.00 18.66
CA ALA A 87 5.03 4.83 19.85
C ALA A 87 5.53 6.25 19.50
N ALA A 88 6.22 6.41 18.36
CA ALA A 88 6.64 7.72 17.88
C ALA A 88 5.50 8.57 17.30
N SER A 89 4.37 7.98 16.85
CA SER A 89 3.23 8.76 16.37
C SER A 89 2.36 9.31 17.52
N ALA A 90 2.43 8.70 18.71
CA ALA A 90 1.77 9.22 19.90
C ALA A 90 2.41 10.52 20.44
N ALA A 91 3.67 10.78 20.10
CA ALA A 91 4.39 12.00 20.50
C ALA A 91 4.09 13.22 19.59
N ASN A 92 3.23 13.06 18.57
CA ASN A 92 2.95 14.11 17.59
C ASN A 92 1.46 14.48 17.50
N GLN A 93 0.73 14.35 18.60
CA GLN A 93 -0.49 15.12 18.83
C GLN A 93 -0.08 16.44 19.48
N PRO A 94 -0.24 17.60 18.83
CA PRO A 94 -0.19 18.85 19.55
C PRO A 94 -1.32 18.83 20.58
N SER A 95 -0.96 18.95 21.84
CA SER A 95 -1.89 19.24 22.92
C SER A 95 -2.65 20.53 22.58
N THR A 96 -3.92 20.40 22.23
CA THR A 96 -4.92 21.49 22.27
C THR A 96 -5.83 21.28 23.45
#